data_AF-A0AAW3V0T8-F1
#
_entry.id   AF-A0AAW3V0T8-F1
#
_cell.length_a   1.000
_cell.length_b   1.000
_cell.length_c   1.000
_cell.angle_alpha   90.00
_cell.angle_beta   90.00
_cell.angle_gamma   90.00
#
_symmetry.space_group_name_H-M   'P 1'
#
loop_
_entity.id
_entity.type
_entity.pdbx_description
1 polymer ?
#
loop_
_entity_poly.entity_id
_entity_poly.type
_entity_poly.pdbx_seq_one_letter_code
_entity_poly.pdbx_strand_id
1 'polypeptide(L)'
;MATLFAAGSSVAIADGSDSRAARVGWHVQQPTRFMVSGVLRKNGTTDVILPIQAIIAADDDDTAIKMFAKTAQHDYPAYSLIATLASPVPAAGKCENSI
;
A
#
# COMPACT_ATOMS: atom_id res chain seq x y z
N MET A 1 -23.34 -51.38 -42.06
CA MET A 1 -23.89 -50.20 -41.37
C MET A 1 -22.69 -49.30 -41.07
N ALA A 2 -22.43 -48.31 -41.92
CA ALA A 2 -21.20 -47.53 -41.95
C ALA A 2 -21.51 -46.03 -41.84
N THR A 3 -20.66 -45.37 -41.08
CA THR A 3 -20.71 -44.03 -40.48
C THR A 3 -20.78 -42.87 -41.47
N LEU A 4 -21.36 -41.74 -41.04
CA LEU A 4 -20.85 -40.39 -41.36
C LEU A 4 -21.39 -39.38 -40.33
N PHE A 5 -20.53 -38.96 -39.40
CA PHE A 5 -20.75 -37.76 -38.60
C PHE A 5 -20.25 -36.57 -39.43
N ALA A 6 -21.16 -35.68 -39.83
CA ALA A 6 -20.82 -34.43 -40.48
C ALA A 6 -20.25 -33.45 -39.44
N ALA A 7 -18.94 -33.22 -39.48
CA ALA A 7 -18.29 -32.15 -38.72
C ALA A 7 -18.65 -30.81 -39.39
N GLY A 8 -19.54 -30.04 -38.76
CA GLY A 8 -19.83 -28.67 -39.16
C GLY A 8 -18.59 -27.79 -38.94
N SER A 9 -18.04 -27.24 -40.02
CA SER A 9 -16.95 -26.28 -39.97
C SER A 9 -17.48 -24.96 -39.41
N SER A 10 -17.05 -24.57 -38.20
CA SER A 10 -17.32 -23.22 -37.71
C SER A 10 -16.58 -22.20 -38.57
N VAL A 11 -17.34 -21.30 -39.21
CA VAL A 11 -16.81 -20.13 -39.91
C VAL A 11 -16.16 -19.20 -38.89
N ALA A 12 -14.84 -18.97 -39.01
CA ALA A 12 -14.15 -17.93 -38.27
C ALA A 12 -14.55 -16.57 -38.84
N ILE A 13 -15.51 -15.90 -38.19
CA ILE A 13 -15.73 -14.46 -38.37
C ILE A 13 -14.56 -13.75 -37.68
N ALA A 14 -13.54 -13.41 -38.48
CA ALA A 14 -12.56 -12.40 -38.13
C ALA A 14 -13.22 -11.04 -38.34
N ASP A 15 -13.84 -10.51 -37.28
CA ASP A 15 -14.40 -9.17 -37.28
C ASP A 15 -13.50 -8.24 -36.45
N GLY A 16 -13.06 -7.16 -37.09
CA GLY A 16 -12.71 -5.91 -36.43
C GLY A 16 -11.39 -5.85 -35.67
N SER A 17 -10.38 -5.30 -36.32
CA SER A 17 -9.33 -4.52 -35.66
C SER A 17 -9.94 -3.32 -34.91
N ASP A 18 -10.23 -3.45 -33.61
CA ASP A 18 -10.06 -2.36 -32.64
C ASP A 18 -10.34 -2.80 -31.19
N SER A 19 -9.58 -2.25 -30.24
CA SER A 19 -9.80 -2.22 -28.78
C SER A 19 -9.47 -3.41 -27.85
N ARG A 20 -9.03 -4.60 -28.32
CA ARG A 20 -8.74 -5.74 -27.40
C ARG A 20 -7.37 -5.72 -26.70
N ALA A 21 -6.50 -4.75 -26.98
CA ALA A 21 -5.43 -4.36 -26.06
C ALA A 21 -5.97 -3.34 -25.04
N ALA A 22 -7.13 -3.63 -24.45
CA ALA A 22 -7.60 -2.92 -23.27
C ALA A 22 -6.57 -3.19 -22.19
N ARG A 23 -5.73 -2.20 -21.90
CA ARG A 23 -4.64 -2.25 -20.91
C ARG A 23 -5.13 -2.96 -19.65
N VAL A 24 -4.77 -4.23 -19.47
CA VAL A 24 -5.10 -5.00 -18.26
C VAL A 24 -4.14 -4.52 -17.18
N GLY A 25 -4.44 -3.35 -16.60
CA GLY A 25 -3.77 -2.84 -15.41
C GLY A 25 -4.55 -3.25 -14.16
N TRP A 26 -3.91 -3.92 -13.21
CA TRP A 26 -4.54 -4.18 -11.91
C TRP A 26 -4.54 -2.89 -11.09
N HIS A 27 -5.73 -2.43 -10.70
CA HIS A 27 -5.87 -1.32 -9.76
C HIS A 27 -5.62 -1.86 -8.34
N VAL A 28 -4.42 -1.65 -7.80
CA VAL A 28 -4.10 -2.03 -6.43
C VAL A 28 -4.73 -1.00 -5.50
N GLN A 29 -5.76 -1.39 -4.75
CA GLN A 29 -6.21 -0.57 -3.61
C GLN A 29 -5.12 -0.62 -2.54
N GLN A 30 -4.44 0.50 -2.35
CA GLN A 30 -3.46 0.67 -1.29
C GLN A 30 -4.03 1.57 -0.22
N PRO A 31 -3.94 1.19 1.06
CA PRO A 31 -4.29 2.11 2.13
C PRO A 31 -3.34 3.33 2.09
N THR A 32 -3.88 4.50 2.41
CA THR A 32 -3.06 5.67 2.70
C THR A 32 -2.13 5.34 3.86
N ARG A 33 -0.84 5.63 3.68
CA ARG A 33 0.20 5.30 4.64
C ARG A 33 1.08 6.51 4.88
N PHE A 34 1.57 6.63 6.11
CA PHE A 34 2.48 7.69 6.53
C PHE A 34 3.71 7.07 7.16
N MET A 35 4.88 7.53 6.76
CA MET A 35 6.11 7.31 7.51
C MET A 35 6.11 8.30 8.67
N VAL A 36 6.02 7.80 9.89
CA VAL A 36 6.06 8.62 11.10
C VAL A 36 7.39 8.38 11.80
N SER A 37 8.13 9.47 12.00
CA SER A 37 9.39 9.50 12.74
C SER A 37 9.18 10.21 14.06
N GLY A 38 9.72 9.65 15.15
CA GLY A 38 9.59 10.20 16.49
C GLY A 38 10.92 10.22 17.22
N VAL A 39 11.06 11.17 18.13
CA VAL A 39 12.18 11.24 19.06
C VAL A 39 11.66 11.05 20.46
N LEU A 40 12.13 10.00 21.13
CA LEU A 40 11.82 9.71 22.52
C LEU A 40 12.93 10.21 23.43
N ARG A 41 12.57 10.66 24.64
CA ARG A 41 13.52 10.98 25.71
C ARG A 41 13.22 10.13 26.94
N LYS A 42 14.24 9.54 27.56
CA LYS A 42 14.06 8.76 28.79
C LYS A 42 13.59 9.66 29.92
N ASN A 43 12.54 9.24 30.63
CA ASN A 43 11.95 10.01 31.71
C ASN A 43 13.00 10.28 32.81
N GLY A 44 13.03 11.51 33.31
CA GLY A 44 14.02 11.93 34.32
C GLY A 44 15.43 12.23 33.79
N THR A 45 15.65 12.18 32.46
CA THR A 45 16.93 12.52 31.84
C THR A 45 16.76 13.63 30.80
N THR A 46 17.88 14.25 30.42
CA THR A 46 17.94 15.24 29.33
C THR A 46 18.81 14.79 28.16
N ASP A 47 19.62 13.74 28.34
CA ASP A 47 20.69 13.30 27.44
C ASP A 47 20.43 11.93 26.80
N VAL A 48 19.48 11.14 27.33
CA VAL A 48 19.14 9.83 26.76
C VAL A 48 17.99 9.97 25.77
N ILE A 49 18.34 9.94 24.48
CA ILE A 49 17.43 10.08 23.34
C ILE A 49 17.35 8.77 22.55
N LEU A 50 16.14 8.43 22.09
CA LEU A 50 15.87 7.26 21.24
C LEU A 50 15.02 7.66 20.03
N PRO A 51 15.60 7.71 18.81
CA PRO A 51 14.82 7.89 17.59
C PRO A 51 14.08 6.59 17.23
N ILE A 52 12.82 6.71 16.84
CA ILE A 52 11.98 5.59 16.39
C ILE A 52 11.24 5.98 15.11
N GLN A 53 10.87 4.99 14.30
CA GLN A 53 10.14 5.22 13.06
C GLN A 53 9.20 4.07 12.76
N ALA A 54 8.06 4.36 12.11
CA ALA A 54 7.12 3.35 11.65
C ALA A 54 6.36 3.82 10.41
N ILE A 55 5.90 2.88 9.60
CA ILE A 55 4.90 3.14 8.55
C ILE A 55 3.53 2.81 9.14
N ILE A 56 2.66 3.81 9.20
CA ILE A 56 1.31 3.70 9.76
C ILE A 56 0.29 3.86 8.63
N ALA A 57 -0.63 2.90 8.50
CA ALA A 57 -1.80 3.07 7.66
C ALA A 57 -2.84 3.92 8.40
N ALA A 58 -3.24 5.05 7.81
CA ALA A 58 -4.19 6.00 8.38
C ALA A 58 -4.77 6.88 7.27
N ASP A 59 -5.95 7.46 7.52
CA ASP A 59 -6.61 8.33 6.54
C ASP A 59 -5.88 9.67 6.37
N ASP A 60 -5.27 10.17 7.45
CA ASP A 60 -4.51 11.42 7.50
C ASP A 60 -3.28 11.32 8.43
N ASP A 61 -2.42 12.33 8.36
CA ASP A 61 -1.17 12.42 9.12
C ASP A 61 -1.41 12.58 10.62
N ASP A 62 -2.40 13.36 11.04
CA ASP A 62 -2.80 13.52 12.44
C ASP A 62 -3.20 12.18 13.08
N THR A 63 -3.96 11.36 12.37
CA THR A 63 -4.38 10.03 12.79
C THR A 63 -3.17 9.09 12.86
N ALA A 64 -2.27 9.16 11.86
CA ALA A 64 -1.03 8.40 11.88
C ALA A 64 -0.16 8.74 13.10
N ILE A 65 -0.01 10.04 13.43
CA ILE A 65 0.73 10.51 14.60
C ILE A 65 0.09 10.03 15.90
N LYS A 66 -1.24 10.08 16.03
CA LYS A 66 -1.96 9.60 17.23
C LYS A 66 -1.76 8.10 17.44
N MET A 67 -1.84 7.31 16.37
CA MET A 67 -1.59 5.87 16.43
C MET A 67 -0.14 5.57 16.81
N PHE A 68 0.81 6.25 16.15
CA PHE A 68 2.23 6.13 16.45
C PHE A 68 2.54 6.47 17.91
N ALA A 69 1.99 7.56 18.44
CA ALA A 69 2.21 7.98 19.82
C ALA A 69 1.68 6.95 20.84
N LYS A 70 0.51 6.35 20.57
CA LYS A 70 -0.03 5.27 21.42
C LYS A 70 0.86 4.03 21.41
N THR A 71 1.33 3.62 20.24
CA THR A 71 2.28 2.50 20.12
C THR A 71 3.59 2.81 20.85
N ALA A 72 4.15 4.01 20.65
CA ALA A 72 5.37 4.43 21.32
C ALA A 72 5.22 4.46 22.84
N GLN A 73 4.06 4.92 23.36
CA GLN A 73 3.78 4.90 24.79
C GLN A 73 3.71 3.48 25.37
N HIS A 74 3.13 2.54 24.62
CA HIS A 74 3.03 1.14 25.02
C HIS A 74 4.40 0.44 25.00
N ASP A 75 5.18 0.62 23.93
CA ASP A 75 6.43 -0.10 23.72
C ASP A 75 7.60 0.49 24.52
N TYR A 76 7.53 1.79 24.85
CA TYR A 76 8.58 2.54 25.55
C TYR A 76 8.03 3.28 26.79
N PRO A 77 7.52 2.58 27.81
CA PRO A 77 6.85 3.20 28.97
C PRO A 77 7.77 4.09 29.82
N ALA A 78 9.08 3.87 29.75
CA ALA A 78 10.08 4.68 30.46
C ALA A 78 10.51 5.94 29.68
N TYR A 79 9.88 6.22 28.53
CA TYR A 79 10.23 7.32 27.65
C TYR A 79 9.02 8.19 27.35
N SER A 80 9.28 9.45 27.00
CA SER A 80 8.29 10.41 26.51
C SER A 80 8.60 10.79 25.06
N LEU A 81 7.59 10.82 24.20
CA LEU A 81 7.70 11.34 22.83
C LEU A 81 7.81 12.88 22.90
N ILE A 82 8.91 13.44 22.39
CA ILE A 82 9.21 14.88 22.48
C ILE A 82 9.16 15.59 21.13
N ALA A 83 9.26 14.85 20.02
CA ALA A 83 9.08 15.37 18.68
C ALA A 83 8.56 14.27 17.77
N THR A 84 7.75 14.65 16.78
CA THR A 84 7.21 13.73 15.77
C THR A 84 7.05 14.45 14.45
N LEU A 85 7.21 13.71 13.36
CA LEU A 85 6.98 14.14 11.99
C LEU A 85 6.31 13.00 11.23
N ALA A 86 5.24 13.30 10.52
CA ALA A 86 4.62 12.38 9.57
C ALA A 86 4.88 12.85 8.14
N SER A 87 5.06 11.91 7.22
CA SER A 87 5.17 12.19 5.79
C SER A 87 4.44 11.11 5.00
N PRO A 88 3.64 11.49 3.97
CA PRO A 88 2.89 10.53 3.19
C PRO A 88 3.85 9.57 2.45
N VAL A 89 3.55 8.28 2.52
CA VAL A 89 4.23 7.26 1.72
C VAL A 89 3.55 7.26 0.34
N PRO A 90 4.30 7.51 -0.75
CA PRO A 90 3.72 7.47 -2.09
C PRO A 90 3.07 6.12 -2.39
N ALA A 91 1.97 6.15 -3.12
CA ALA A 91 1.38 4.93 -3.66
C ALA A 91 2.40 4.23 -4.57
N ALA A 92 2.66 2.94 -4.34
CA ALA A 92 3.41 2.14 -5.29
C ALA A 92 2.47 1.87 -6.48
N GLY A 93 2.85 2.38 -7.65
CA GLY A 93 1.95 2.68 -8.77
C GLY A 93 1.13 1.51 -9.35
N LYS A 94 0.29 1.86 -10.30
CA LYS A 94 -0.47 0.91 -11.13
C LYS A 94 0.51 -0.06 -11.80
N CYS A 95 0.34 -1.36 -11.62
CA CYS A 95 1.02 -2.35 -12.44
C CYS A 95 0.36 -2.33 -13.82
N GLU A 96 0.99 -1.68 -14.79
CA GLU A 96 0.58 -1.76 -16.20
C GLU A 96 1.16 -3.04 -16.79
N ASN A 97 0.30 -4.00 -17.15
CA ASN A 97 0.74 -5.18 -17.89
C ASN A 97 0.81 -4.80 -19.38
N SER A 98 2.01 -4.47 -19.85
CA SER A 98 2.30 -4.35 -21.28
C SER A 98 2.58 -5.75 -21.85
N ILE A 99 1.51 -6.52 -22.10
CA ILE A 99 1.58 -7.70 -22.98
C ILE A 99 1.44 -7.23 -24.42
#